data_AF-A0A7G9BGJ8-F1
#
_entry.id   AF-A0A7G9BGJ8-F1
#
_cell.length_a   1.000
_cell.length_b   1.000
_cell.length_c   1.000
_cell.angle_alpha   90.00
_cell.angle_beta   90.00
_cell.angle_gamma   90.00
#
_symmetry.space_group_name_H-M   'P 1'
#
loop_
_entity.id
_entity.type
_entity.pdbx_description
1 polymer ?
#
loop_
_entity_poly.entity_id
_entity_poly.type
_entity_poly.pdbx_seq_one_letter_code
_entity_poly.pdbx_strand_id
1 'polypeptide(L)' 'MQDRLALYDYGARFYDPVIGRWGSVDPLAENHYEHTPYNYVLGNPVKYADFMGLDTISLNNNT' A
#
# COMPACT_ATOMS: atom_id res chain seq x y z
N MET A 1 2.73 25.77 6.13
CA MET A 1 3.87 25.07 5.50
C MET A 1 3.74 23.61 5.89
N GLN A 2 3.38 22.74 4.94
CA GLN A 2 3.26 21.30 5.19
C GLN A 2 4.67 20.72 5.13
N ASP A 3 5.27 20.48 6.29
CA ASP A 3 6.66 20.03 6.39
C ASP A 3 6.77 18.50 6.36
N ARG A 4 7.66 18.01 5.48
CA ARG A 4 8.49 16.79 5.62
C ARG A 4 7.92 15.38 5.42
N LEU A 5 6.66 15.17 5.06
CA LEU A 5 6.21 13.83 4.65
C LEU A 5 5.51 13.93 3.29
N ALA A 6 6.27 13.69 2.23
CA ALA A 6 5.74 13.56 0.86
C ALA A 6 5.00 12.22 0.73
N LEU A 7 3.96 12.03 1.54
CA LEU A 7 3.10 10.86 1.46
C LEU A 7 2.28 10.96 0.19
N TYR A 8 2.15 9.85 -0.51
CA TYR A 8 1.25 9.75 -1.63
C TYR A 8 -0.14 9.39 -1.11
N ASP A 9 -1.13 10.16 -1.55
CA ASP A 9 -2.54 9.92 -1.23
C ASP A 9 -3.12 8.88 -2.20
N TYR A 10 -3.49 7.72 -1.67
CA TYR A 10 -4.12 6.63 -2.42
C TYR A 10 -5.64 6.58 -2.17
N GLY A 11 -6.21 7.57 -1.49
CA GLY A 11 -7.63 7.67 -1.16
C GLY A 11 -7.94 7.02 0.20
N ALA A 12 -7.79 5.71 0.33
CA ALA A 12 -8.06 5.03 1.60
C ALA A 12 -6.89 5.14 2.59
N ARG A 13 -5.65 5.31 2.11
CA ARG A 13 -4.44 5.39 2.92
C ARG A 13 -3.42 6.36 2.33
N PHE A 14 -2.55 6.88 3.19
CA PHE A 14 -1.34 7.59 2.78
C PHE A 14 -0.15 6.64 2.73
N TYR A 15 0.52 6.55 1.59
CA TYR A 15 1.73 5.76 1.40
C TYR A 15 2.97 6.60 1.67
N ASP A 16 3.91 6.08 2.47
CA ASP A 16 5.21 6.71 2.69
C ASP A 16 6.27 6.08 1.77
N PRO A 17 6.74 6.79 0.73
CA PRO A 17 7.75 6.27 -0.19
C PRO A 17 9.15 6.15 0.44
N VAL A 18 9.43 6.83 1.56
CA VAL A 18 10.74 6.78 2.22
C VAL A 18 10.93 5.46 2.95
N ILE A 19 9.89 4.97 3.63
CA ILE A 19 9.92 3.69 4.36
C ILE A 19 9.31 2.52 3.57
N GLY A 20 8.56 2.81 2.50
CA GLY A 20 7.88 1.79 1.68
C GLY A 20 6.72 1.10 2.39
N ARG A 21 5.94 1.84 3.19
CA ARG A 21 4.86 1.31 4.03
C ARG A 21 3.65 2.24 4.02
N TRP A 22 2.51 1.70 4.44
CA TRP A 22 1.33 2.52 4.73
C TRP A 22 1.54 3.30 6.03
N GLY A 23 1.10 4.56 6.06
CA GLY A 23 1.06 5.37 7.27
C GLY A 23 -0.09 5.02 8.22
N SER A 24 -0.95 4.07 7.85
CA SER A 24 -2.15 3.67 8.61
C SER A 24 -2.44 2.17 8.41
N VAL A 25 -3.19 1.59 9.34
CA VAL A 25 -3.61 0.17 9.28
C VAL A 25 -4.50 -0.07 8.06
N ASP A 26 -4.24 -1.15 7.33
CA ASP A 26 -5.09 -1.65 6.25
C ASP A 26 -6.51 -1.98 6.75
N PRO A 27 -7.57 -1.37 6.17
CA PRO A 27 -8.94 -1.77 6.46
C PRO A 27 -9.22 -3.25 6.18
N LEU A 28 -8.50 -3.86 5.24
CA LEU A 28 -8.57 -5.27 4.85
C LEU A 28 -7.42 -6.10 5.45
N ALA A 29 -6.82 -5.64 6.55
CA ALA A 29 -5.78 -6.39 7.26
C ALA A 29 -6.25 -7.80 7.66
N GLU A 30 -7.55 -7.97 7.94
CA GLU A 30 -8.15 -9.27 8.24
C GLU A 30 -8.15 -10.23 7.04
N ASN A 31 -8.11 -9.75 5.81
CA ASN A 31 -7.99 -10.62 4.64
C ASN A 31 -6.55 -11.08 4.38
N HIS A 32 -5.58 -10.48 5.09
CA HIS A 32 -4.15 -10.66 4.87
C HIS A 32 -3.41 -10.97 6.18
N TYR A 33 -3.88 -11.99 6.92
CA TYR A 33 -3.31 -12.38 8.23
C TYR A 33 -1.81 -12.72 8.20
N GLU A 34 -1.28 -13.10 7.04
CA GLU A 34 0.13 -13.43 6.82
C GLU A 34 1.03 -12.19 6.69
N HIS A 35 0.44 -10.99 6.57
CA HIS A 35 1.16 -9.73 6.41
C HIS A 35 0.87 -8.76 7.55
N THR A 36 1.82 -7.86 7.80
CA THR A 36 1.59 -6.78 8.77
C THR A 36 0.51 -5.82 8.26
N PRO A 37 -0.30 -5.21 9.14
CA PRO A 37 -1.34 -4.26 8.74
C PRO A 37 -0.83 -2.99 8.03
N TYR A 38 0.49 -2.77 7.98
CA TYR A 38 1.13 -1.63 7.32
C TYR A 38 1.87 -2.01 6.03
N ASN A 39 1.65 -3.23 5.52
CA ASN A 39 2.39 -3.75 4.39
C ASN A 39 1.92 -3.16 3.06
N TYR A 40 2.86 -2.65 2.25
CA TYR A 40 2.58 -2.14 0.92
C TYR A 40 2.72 -3.26 -0.12
N VAL A 41 1.68 -3.51 -0.94
CA VAL A 41 1.68 -4.43 -2.11
C VAL A 41 2.31 -5.80 -1.84
N LEU A 42 1.90 -6.45 -0.75
CA LEU A 42 2.39 -7.79 -0.35
C LEU A 42 3.94 -7.88 -0.25
N GLY A 43 4.62 -6.73 -0.08
CA GLY A 43 6.07 -6.64 -0.05
C GLY A 43 6.75 -6.72 -1.42
N ASN A 44 6.00 -6.72 -2.52
CA ASN A 44 6.55 -6.81 -3.88
C ASN A 44 5.92 -5.76 -4.83
N PRO A 45 6.36 -4.49 -4.76
CA PRO A 45 5.84 -3.39 -5.59
C PRO A 45 6.23 -3.50 -7.08
N VAL A 46 7.06 -4.48 -7.46
CA VAL A 46 7.39 -4.75 -8.87
C VAL A 46 6.32 -5.62 -9.52
N LYS A 47 5.76 -6.57 -8.77
CA LYS A 47 4.73 -7.49 -9.25
C LYS A 47 3.32 -6.97 -9.02
N TYR A 48 3.14 -6.09 -8.05
CA TYR A 48 1.83 -5.68 -7.59
C TYR A 48 1.67 -4.16 -7.45
N ALA A 49 0.44 -3.68 -7.60
CA ALA A 49 0.03 -2.29 -7.36
C ALA A 49 -1.24 -2.26 -6.49
N ASP A 50 -1.44 -1.23 -5.68
CA ASP A 50 -2.71 -0.96 -5.00
C ASP A 50 -3.15 0.44 -5.43
N PHE A 51 -4.22 0.57 -6.21
CA PHE A 51 -4.62 1.86 -6.77
C PHE A 51 -5.53 2.68 -5.86
N MET A 52 -6.17 2.05 -4.88
CA MET A 52 -7.15 2.70 -3.98
C MET A 52 -6.71 2.70 -2.52
N GLY A 53 -5.53 2.16 -2.22
CA GLY A 53 -5.09 1.94 -0.86
C GLY A 53 -5.99 0.93 -0.14
N LEU A 54 -6.53 -0.07 -0.84
CA LEU A 54 -7.45 -1.06 -0.27
C LEU A 54 -6.99 -2.49 -0.55
N ASP A 55 -6.70 -2.82 -1.81
CA ASP A 55 -6.35 -4.18 -2.20
C ASP A 55 -5.29 -4.19 -3.30
N THR A 56 -4.52 -5.27 -3.31
CA THR A 56 -3.37 -5.45 -4.17
C THR A 56 -3.75 -6.15 -5.47
N ILE A 57 -3.48 -5.51 -6.61
CA ILE A 57 -3.63 -6.10 -7.95
C ILE A 57 -2.29 -6.60 -8.51
N SER A 58 -2.30 -7.68 -9.27
CA SER A 58 -1.13 -8.19 -9.99
C SER A 58 -0.93 -7.41 -11.30
N LEU A 59 0.28 -6.92 -11.54
CA LEU A 59 0.66 -6.20 -12.77
C LEU A 59 0.90 -7.13 -13.96
N ASN A 60 1.02 -8.44 -13.71
CA ASN A 60 1.23 -9.44 -14.74
C ASN A 60 -0.10 -9.80 -15.44
N ASN A 61 -0.61 -8.88 -16.25
CA ASN A 61 -1.80 -9.09 -17.09
C ASN A 61 -1.40 -9.81 -18.39
N ASN A 62 -1.22 -11.13 -18.32
CA ASN A 62 -1.13 -12.00 -19.51
C ASN A 62 -2.48 -12.68 -19.77
N THR A 63 -3.54 -11.89 -19.93
CA THR A 63 -4.83 -12.31 -20.48
C THR A 63 -5.44 -11.17 -21.28
#